data_AF-A0A3G5T382-F1
#
_entry.id   AF-A0A3G5T382-F1
#
_cell.length_a   1.000
_cell.length_b   1.000
_cell.length_c   1.000
_cell.angle_alpha   90.00
_cell.angle_beta   90.00
_cell.angle_gamma   90.00
#
_symmetry.space_group_name_H-M   'P 1'
#
loop_
_entity.id
_entity.type
_entity.pdbx_description
1 polymer ?
#
loop_
_entity_poly.entity_id
_entity_poly.type
_entity_poly.pdbx_seq_one_letter_code
_entity_poly.pdbx_strand_id
1 'polypeptide(L)'
;MTNDSDGTLEPEDKEAELLQAARTALNTFRAHGEQHLWPTTDKHGNPLPRLDVDNPRTTTDDPLLRVGYALLPQLPGDWEVAILHVTVAADEVRTFATVKDRGRPPLEGRLHYPGVSAELAEACVALRRATYEPDGRGVWYNANIRLERNGAIAALYDFVNPPFGCWGPNEVELARRDQELYPRDPQQLPVWHPSCS
;
A
#
# COMPACT_ATOMS: atom_id res chain seq x y z
N MET A 1 -16.59 -41.83 -27.91
CA MET A 1 -15.91 -41.90 -26.60
C MET A 1 -15.46 -40.49 -26.28
N THR A 2 -16.27 -39.80 -25.48
CA THR A 2 -16.05 -38.42 -25.05
C THR A 2 -14.92 -38.39 -24.02
N ASN A 3 -13.95 -37.52 -24.27
CA ASN A 3 -12.84 -37.24 -23.36
C ASN A 3 -13.31 -36.11 -22.45
N ASP A 4 -13.89 -36.45 -21.30
CA ASP A 4 -14.14 -35.48 -20.23
C ASP A 4 -12.85 -35.37 -19.43
N SER A 5 -11.99 -34.44 -19.86
CA SER A 5 -10.89 -33.96 -19.02
C SER A 5 -11.50 -33.08 -17.94
N ASP A 6 -11.68 -33.66 -16.75
CA ASP A 6 -12.02 -32.96 -15.52
C ASP A 6 -11.02 -31.80 -15.32
N GLY A 7 -11.51 -30.57 -15.52
CA GLY A 7 -10.72 -29.33 -15.56
C GLY A 7 -10.30 -28.82 -14.19
N THR A 8 -9.98 -29.74 -13.27
CA THR A 8 -9.49 -29.38 -11.94
C THR A 8 -8.00 -29.13 -12.04
N LEU A 9 -7.61 -27.85 -12.09
CA LEU A 9 -6.19 -27.44 -12.05
C LEU A 9 -5.50 -28.04 -10.83
N GLU A 10 -4.32 -28.61 -11.05
CA GLU A 10 -3.46 -29.15 -9.99
C GLU A 10 -3.12 -28.04 -8.97
N PRO A 11 -2.92 -28.37 -7.69
CA PRO A 11 -2.67 -27.37 -6.64
C PRO A 11 -1.51 -26.41 -6.95
N GLU A 12 -0.46 -26.92 -7.60
CA GLU A 12 0.73 -26.16 -7.99
C GLU A 12 0.42 -25.12 -9.09
N ASP A 13 -0.49 -25.44 -10.01
CA ASP A 13 -0.90 -24.53 -11.10
C ASP A 13 -1.75 -23.37 -10.55
N LYS A 14 -2.61 -23.64 -9.55
CA LYS A 14 -3.40 -22.61 -8.86
C LYS A 14 -2.52 -21.63 -8.09
N GLU A 15 -1.47 -22.11 -7.44
CA GLU A 15 -0.52 -21.26 -6.71
C GLU A 15 0.25 -20.35 -7.67
N ALA A 16 0.74 -20.88 -8.79
CA ALA A 16 1.44 -20.11 -9.81
C ALA A 16 0.55 -19.03 -10.46
N GLU A 17 -0.73 -19.35 -10.71
CA GLU A 17 -1.69 -18.40 -11.25
C GLU A 17 -2.01 -17.27 -10.25
N LEU A 18 -2.25 -17.60 -8.99
CA LEU A 18 -2.44 -16.63 -7.91
C LEU A 18 -1.23 -15.72 -7.75
N LEU A 19 -0.02 -16.28 -7.81
CA LEU A 19 1.23 -15.53 -7.79
C LEU A 19 1.33 -14.51 -8.94
N GLN A 20 0.99 -14.93 -10.16
CA GLN A 20 1.03 -14.05 -11.31
C GLN A 20 -0.05 -12.97 -11.26
N ALA A 21 -1.25 -13.31 -10.77
CA ALA A 21 -2.33 -12.36 -10.55
C ALA A 21 -1.93 -11.32 -9.48
N ALA A 22 -1.36 -11.76 -8.36
CA ALA A 22 -0.84 -10.90 -7.29
C ALA A 22 0.17 -9.88 -7.80
N ARG A 23 1.15 -10.35 -8.59
CA ARG A 23 2.18 -9.48 -9.21
C ARG A 23 1.58 -8.47 -10.17
N THR A 24 0.69 -8.92 -11.05
CA THR A 24 0.02 -8.06 -12.03
C THR A 24 -0.81 -6.98 -11.35
N ALA A 25 -1.57 -7.36 -10.34
CA ALA A 25 -2.44 -6.44 -9.62
C ALA A 25 -1.64 -5.39 -8.84
N LEU A 26 -0.58 -5.80 -8.14
CA LEU A 26 0.31 -4.87 -7.45
C LEU A 26 1.00 -3.91 -8.42
N ASN A 27 1.49 -4.40 -9.56
CA ASN A 27 2.10 -3.55 -10.59
C ASN A 27 1.10 -2.55 -11.17
N THR A 28 -0.16 -2.96 -11.37
CA THR A 28 -1.23 -2.09 -11.83
C THR A 28 -1.55 -1.00 -10.81
N PHE A 29 -1.63 -1.37 -9.53
CA PHE A 29 -1.84 -0.41 -8.44
C PHE A 29 -0.70 0.61 -8.34
N ARG A 30 0.56 0.16 -8.47
CA ARG A 30 1.74 1.02 -8.54
C ARG A 30 1.65 2.00 -9.71
N ALA A 31 1.36 1.50 -10.92
CA ALA A 31 1.21 2.32 -12.12
C ALA A 31 0.08 3.35 -11.97
N HIS A 32 -1.03 2.99 -11.32
CA HIS A 32 -2.12 3.92 -11.05
C HIS A 32 -1.72 5.03 -10.07
N GLY A 33 -0.89 4.72 -9.07
CA GLY A 33 -0.28 5.75 -8.21
C GLY A 33 0.58 6.74 -9.01
N GLU A 34 1.21 6.30 -10.08
CA GLU A 34 2.06 7.16 -10.92
C GLU A 34 1.25 8.02 -11.91
N GLN A 35 0.00 7.63 -12.23
CA GLN A 35 -0.84 8.27 -13.25
C GLN A 35 -1.94 9.20 -12.67
N HIS A 36 -1.52 10.42 -12.31
CA HIS A 36 -2.21 11.72 -12.39
C HIS A 36 -3.65 12.02 -11.87
N LEU A 37 -4.36 11.16 -11.14
CA LEU A 37 -5.60 11.59 -10.43
C LEU A 37 -5.51 11.31 -8.93
N TRP A 38 -4.62 12.05 -8.26
CA TRP A 38 -4.54 12.04 -6.81
C TRP A 38 -5.66 12.88 -6.21
N PRO A 39 -6.32 12.42 -5.13
CA PRO A 39 -7.30 13.23 -4.45
C PRO A 39 -6.63 14.51 -3.95
N THR A 40 -7.30 15.64 -4.14
CA THR A 40 -6.89 16.96 -3.60
C THR A 40 -7.75 17.38 -2.42
N THR A 41 -8.87 16.67 -2.21
CA THR A 41 -9.82 16.90 -1.14
C THR A 41 -10.22 15.58 -0.48
N ASP A 42 -10.70 15.64 0.76
CA ASP A 42 -11.29 14.51 1.47
C ASP A 42 -12.71 14.18 0.94
N LYS A 43 -13.36 13.16 1.53
CA LYS A 43 -14.73 12.76 1.17
C LYS A 43 -15.80 13.84 1.41
N HIS A 44 -15.45 14.93 2.09
CA HIS A 44 -16.32 16.08 2.37
C HIS A 44 -15.95 17.31 1.52
N GLY A 45 -14.96 17.21 0.63
CA GLY A 45 -14.49 18.32 -0.19
C GLY A 45 -13.53 19.28 0.53
N ASN A 46 -13.09 18.97 1.75
CA ASN A 46 -12.08 19.76 2.43
C ASN A 46 -10.70 19.50 1.79
N PRO A 47 -9.82 20.50 1.67
CA PRO A 47 -8.45 20.27 1.22
C PRO A 47 -7.77 19.20 2.06
N LEU A 48 -7.01 18.31 1.41
CA LEU A 48 -6.24 17.31 2.15
C LEU A 48 -5.20 17.96 3.08
N PRO A 49 -4.81 17.26 4.16
CA PRO A 49 -3.75 17.72 5.05
C PRO A 49 -2.47 18.08 4.30
N ARG A 50 -1.72 19.04 4.84
CA ARG A 50 -0.43 19.47 4.27
C ARG A 50 0.65 19.45 5.34
N LEU A 51 1.83 18.98 4.94
CA LEU A 51 3.03 19.03 5.76
C LEU A 51 3.65 20.43 5.71
N ASP A 52 4.23 20.82 6.84
CA ASP A 52 5.23 21.87 6.86
C ASP A 52 6.58 21.23 6.49
N VAL A 53 6.93 21.27 5.21
CA VAL A 53 8.14 20.62 4.68
C VAL A 53 9.41 21.34 5.13
N ASP A 54 9.34 22.65 5.34
CA ASP A 54 10.49 23.48 5.69
C ASP A 54 10.72 23.56 7.21
N ASN A 55 9.67 23.31 8.00
CA ASN A 55 9.74 23.19 9.45
C ASN A 55 8.97 21.93 9.94
N PRO A 56 9.53 20.74 9.70
CA PRO A 56 8.84 19.49 9.98
C PRO A 56 8.55 19.31 11.47
N ARG A 57 7.30 18.96 11.77
CA ARG A 57 6.88 18.69 13.14
C ARG A 57 7.38 17.32 13.57
N THR A 58 7.78 17.21 14.83
CA THR A 58 8.18 15.92 15.44
C THR A 58 6.98 15.07 15.87
N THR A 59 5.79 15.68 16.00
CA THR A 59 4.55 14.99 16.42
C THR A 59 3.33 15.53 15.68
N THR A 60 2.37 14.64 15.38
CA THR A 60 1.06 14.97 14.81
C THR A 60 0.06 13.89 15.18
N ASP A 61 -1.20 14.29 15.40
CA ASP A 61 -2.30 13.34 15.65
C ASP A 61 -2.89 12.79 14.35
N ASP A 62 -2.67 13.47 13.23
CA ASP A 62 -3.08 12.98 11.91
C ASP A 62 -2.16 11.84 11.43
N PRO A 63 -2.69 10.61 11.24
CA PRO A 63 -1.89 9.44 10.88
C PRO A 63 -1.25 9.53 9.49
N LEU A 64 -1.87 10.22 8.54
CA LEU A 64 -1.31 10.40 7.20
C LEU A 64 -0.14 11.39 7.24
N LEU A 65 -0.29 12.50 7.97
CA LEU A 65 0.81 13.43 8.20
C LEU A 65 1.97 12.75 8.95
N ARG A 66 1.68 11.83 9.88
CA ARG A 66 2.72 11.08 10.59
C ARG A 66 3.59 10.26 9.63
N VAL A 67 2.99 9.61 8.63
CA VAL A 67 3.75 8.92 7.58
C VAL A 67 4.59 9.90 6.77
N GLY A 68 4.02 11.04 6.37
CA GLY A 68 4.75 12.05 5.63
C GLY A 68 5.97 12.59 6.38
N TYR A 69 5.83 12.90 7.68
CA TYR A 69 6.95 13.38 8.51
C TYR A 69 8.00 12.30 8.77
N ALA A 70 7.63 11.01 8.83
CA ALA A 70 8.58 9.91 8.94
C ALA A 70 9.34 9.63 7.63
N LEU A 71 8.70 9.87 6.48
CA LEU A 71 9.31 9.72 5.16
C LEU A 71 10.24 10.88 4.82
N LEU A 72 9.86 12.11 5.16
CA LEU A 72 10.53 13.33 4.71
C LEU A 72 12.06 13.36 4.95
N PRO A 73 12.60 12.96 6.12
CA PRO A 73 14.05 12.96 6.37
C PRO A 73 14.84 11.95 5.52
N GLN A 74 14.14 11.02 4.86
CA GLN A 74 14.73 9.97 4.05
C GLN A 74 14.83 10.37 2.56
N LEU A 75 14.08 11.39 2.15
CA LEU A 75 14.02 11.83 0.76
C LEU A 75 15.31 12.59 0.35
N PRO A 76 15.77 12.45 -0.91
CA PRO A 76 16.92 13.18 -1.42
C PRO A 76 16.64 14.68 -1.48
N GLY A 77 17.61 15.56 -1.20
CA GLY A 77 17.36 16.99 -1.01
C GLY A 77 16.70 17.75 -2.17
N ASP A 78 16.77 17.23 -3.40
CA ASP A 78 16.21 17.79 -4.63
C ASP A 78 14.87 17.16 -5.06
N TRP A 79 14.21 16.39 -4.18
CA TRP A 79 12.92 15.77 -4.48
C TRP A 79 11.82 16.79 -4.80
N GLU A 80 10.95 16.48 -5.76
CA GLU A 80 9.75 17.24 -6.14
C GLU A 80 8.47 16.49 -5.76
N VAL A 81 8.44 15.18 -6.05
CA VAL A 81 7.34 14.27 -5.72
C VAL A 81 7.94 12.96 -5.23
N ALA A 82 7.41 12.44 -4.12
CA ALA A 82 7.69 11.09 -3.64
C ALA A 82 6.39 10.30 -3.57
N ILE A 83 6.40 9.06 -4.08
CA ILE A 83 5.31 8.11 -3.92
C ILE A 83 5.85 6.96 -3.08
N LEU A 84 5.42 6.87 -1.83
CA LEU A 84 5.70 5.75 -0.94
C LEU A 84 4.69 4.64 -1.23
N HIS A 85 5.20 3.50 -1.64
CA HIS A 85 4.44 2.27 -1.80
C HIS A 85 4.56 1.47 -0.52
N VAL A 86 3.43 1.14 0.09
CA VAL A 86 3.34 0.41 1.36
C VAL A 86 2.55 -0.86 1.11
N THR A 87 3.08 -1.98 1.59
CA THR A 87 2.34 -3.24 1.70
C THR A 87 2.44 -3.76 3.11
N VAL A 88 1.32 -4.25 3.65
CA VAL A 88 1.24 -4.69 5.04
C VAL A 88 0.32 -5.91 5.17
N ALA A 89 0.75 -6.85 6.00
CA ALA A 89 -0.11 -7.89 6.57
C ALA A 89 0.35 -8.19 8.00
N ALA A 90 -0.60 -8.31 8.92
CA ALA A 90 -0.38 -8.35 10.35
C ALA A 90 0.52 -7.19 10.81
N ASP A 91 1.71 -7.51 11.31
CA ASP A 91 2.77 -6.60 11.76
C ASP A 91 3.93 -6.46 10.77
N GLU A 92 3.92 -7.20 9.65
CA GLU A 92 4.94 -7.13 8.61
C GLU A 92 4.63 -5.95 7.66
N VAL A 93 5.52 -4.97 7.64
CA VAL A 93 5.44 -3.78 6.76
C VAL A 93 6.61 -3.81 5.79
N ARG A 94 6.33 -3.72 4.49
CA ARG A 94 7.36 -3.52 3.46
C ARG A 94 7.06 -2.24 2.68
N THR A 95 8.10 -1.44 2.44
CA THR A 95 7.97 -0.18 1.71
C THR A 95 9.07 0.04 0.70
N PHE A 96 8.76 0.77 -0.35
CA PHE A 96 9.75 1.42 -1.21
C PHE A 96 9.16 2.73 -1.73
N ALA A 97 9.97 3.65 -2.24
CA ALA A 97 9.51 4.91 -2.78
C ALA A 97 9.94 5.10 -4.24
N THR A 98 9.07 5.70 -5.05
CA THR A 98 9.46 6.30 -6.33
C THR A 98 9.62 7.80 -6.10
N VAL A 99 10.78 8.37 -6.42
CA VAL A 99 11.04 9.80 -6.23
C VAL A 99 11.33 10.45 -7.58
N LYS A 100 10.61 11.54 -7.86
CA LYS A 100 10.91 12.45 -8.98
C LYS A 100 11.73 13.61 -8.44
N ASP A 101 12.95 13.77 -8.95
CA ASP A 101 13.81 14.90 -8.64
C ASP A 101 13.38 16.16 -9.42
N ARG A 102 13.62 17.33 -8.84
CA ARG A 102 13.33 18.62 -9.45
C ARG A 102 14.21 18.83 -10.69
N GLY A 103 13.58 19.20 -11.80
CA GLY A 103 14.29 19.52 -13.05
C GLY A 103 14.69 18.30 -13.89
N ARG A 104 14.31 17.09 -13.48
CA ARG A 104 14.42 15.90 -14.34
C ARG A 104 13.16 15.70 -15.19
N PRO A 105 13.28 15.09 -16.39
CA PRO A 105 12.14 14.70 -17.20
C PRO A 105 11.20 13.76 -16.43
N PRO A 106 9.86 13.81 -16.65
CA PRO A 106 8.88 12.99 -15.91
C PRO A 106 9.11 11.47 -15.97
N LEU A 107 9.82 10.98 -16.99
CA LEU A 107 10.07 9.55 -17.22
C LEU A 107 11.28 9.01 -16.43
N GLU A 108 11.98 9.86 -15.68
CA GLU A 108 13.17 9.47 -14.90
C GLU A 108 12.91 9.47 -13.38
N GLY A 109 11.75 8.95 -12.96
CA GLY A 109 11.54 8.63 -11.55
C GLY A 109 12.61 7.66 -11.06
N ARG A 110 13.28 7.98 -9.96
CA ARG A 110 14.28 7.09 -9.35
C ARG A 110 13.62 6.21 -8.32
N LEU A 111 13.89 4.91 -8.38
CA LEU A 111 13.60 4.02 -7.26
C LEU A 111 14.49 4.44 -6.09
N HIS A 112 13.84 4.85 -5.01
CA HIS A 112 14.45 5.16 -3.74
C HIS A 112 13.96 4.14 -2.73
N TYR A 113 14.89 3.46 -2.06
CA TYR A 113 14.57 2.55 -1.00
C TYR A 113 14.77 3.31 0.31
N PRO A 114 13.72 3.97 0.87
CA PRO A 114 13.81 4.49 2.22
C PRO A 114 14.23 3.32 3.11
N GLY A 115 15.27 3.51 3.92
CA GLY A 115 15.57 2.52 4.94
C GLY A 115 14.32 2.44 5.81
N VAL A 116 13.65 1.28 5.87
CA VAL A 116 12.42 1.14 6.67
C VAL A 116 12.78 1.39 8.12
N SER A 117 12.73 2.65 8.53
CA SER A 117 13.04 3.06 9.88
C SER A 117 11.89 2.59 10.77
N ALA A 118 12.19 2.34 12.03
CA ALA A 118 11.16 1.93 12.98
C ALA A 118 10.02 2.98 13.01
N GLU A 119 10.36 4.25 12.91
CA GLU A 119 9.41 5.37 12.88
C GLU A 119 8.50 5.33 11.64
N LEU A 120 9.05 5.01 10.46
CA LEU A 120 8.24 4.90 9.24
C LEU A 120 7.32 3.68 9.29
N ALA A 121 7.82 2.54 9.76
CA ALA A 121 7.01 1.32 9.93
C ALA A 121 5.86 1.57 10.93
N GLU A 122 6.15 2.17 12.08
CA GLU A 122 5.14 2.52 13.09
C GLU A 122 4.12 3.52 12.55
N ALA A 123 4.55 4.52 11.78
CA ALA A 123 3.64 5.48 11.16
C ALA A 123 2.69 4.80 10.16
N CYS A 124 3.20 3.88 9.34
CA CYS A 124 2.39 3.08 8.41
C CYS A 124 1.36 2.21 9.15
N VAL A 125 1.76 1.55 10.25
CA VAL A 125 0.84 0.77 11.09
C VAL A 125 -0.22 1.66 11.74
N ALA A 126 0.15 2.84 12.23
CA ALA A 126 -0.79 3.81 12.80
C ALA A 126 -1.83 4.27 11.77
N LEU A 127 -1.38 4.59 10.55
CA LEU A 127 -2.28 4.93 9.43
C LEU A 127 -3.21 3.77 9.09
N ARG A 128 -2.68 2.55 9.04
CA ARG A 128 -3.46 1.34 8.78
C ARG A 128 -4.56 1.12 9.81
N ARG A 129 -4.25 1.29 11.09
CA ARG A 129 -5.23 1.19 12.19
C ARG A 129 -6.31 2.28 12.11
N ALA A 130 -5.90 3.52 11.81
CA ALA A 130 -6.83 4.64 11.73
C ALA A 130 -7.81 4.54 10.54
N THR A 131 -7.50 3.70 9.56
CA THR A 131 -8.30 3.44 8.36
C THR A 131 -9.04 2.10 8.43
N TYR A 132 -9.05 1.46 9.60
CA TYR A 132 -9.80 0.22 9.81
C TYR A 132 -11.31 0.45 9.67
N GLU A 133 -11.93 -0.35 8.82
CA GLU A 133 -13.38 -0.41 8.61
C GLU A 133 -13.94 -1.65 9.33
N PRO A 134 -14.41 -1.52 10.59
CA PRO A 134 -15.04 -2.64 11.29
C PRO A 134 -16.29 -3.09 10.54
N ASP A 135 -16.51 -4.41 10.54
CA ASP A 135 -17.63 -5.07 9.85
C ASP A 135 -17.69 -4.83 8.32
N GLY A 136 -16.59 -4.34 7.73
CA GLY A 136 -16.47 -4.06 6.31
C GLY A 136 -15.27 -4.74 5.70
N ARG A 137 -14.50 -3.97 4.93
CA ARG A 137 -13.31 -4.44 4.20
C ARG A 137 -12.10 -4.63 5.11
N GLY A 138 -12.21 -4.34 6.41
CA GLY A 138 -11.12 -4.36 7.35
C GLY A 138 -10.13 -3.22 7.11
N VAL A 139 -8.84 -3.52 7.14
CA VAL A 139 -7.76 -2.58 6.78
C VAL A 139 -7.29 -2.78 5.34
N TRP A 140 -6.62 -1.81 4.74
CA TRP A 140 -5.99 -2.03 3.42
C TRP A 140 -4.77 -2.97 3.50
N TYR A 141 -4.46 -3.62 2.38
CA TYR A 141 -3.25 -4.45 2.20
C TYR A 141 -2.13 -3.65 1.54
N ASN A 142 -2.48 -2.81 0.55
CA ASN A 142 -1.55 -1.95 -0.15
C ASN A 142 -1.98 -0.49 -0.03
N ALA A 143 -1.01 0.42 0.00
CA ALA A 143 -1.25 1.86 -0.06
C ALA A 143 -0.18 2.56 -0.90
N ASN A 144 -0.60 3.55 -1.69
CA ASN A 144 0.30 4.50 -2.32
C ASN A 144 0.10 5.85 -1.65
N ILE A 145 1.16 6.43 -1.10
CA ILE A 145 1.13 7.70 -0.40
C ILE A 145 2.00 8.68 -1.17
N ARG A 146 1.38 9.70 -1.75
CA ARG A 146 2.09 10.74 -2.50
C ARG A 146 2.33 11.94 -1.62
N LEU A 147 3.58 12.38 -1.62
CA LEU A 147 4.05 13.60 -0.99
C LEU A 147 4.61 14.52 -2.07
N GLU A 148 4.17 15.77 -2.10
CA GLU A 148 4.71 16.83 -2.96
C GLU A 148 5.55 17.83 -2.16
N ARG A 149 6.53 18.45 -2.82
CA ARG A 149 7.43 19.43 -2.16
C ARG A 149 6.71 20.63 -1.56
N ASN A 150 5.51 20.95 -2.05
CA ASN A 150 4.62 21.98 -1.50
C ASN A 150 3.87 21.53 -0.23
N GLY A 151 4.19 20.35 0.31
CA GLY A 151 3.60 19.75 1.50
C GLY A 151 2.29 19.00 1.28
N ALA A 152 1.71 19.01 0.07
CA ALA A 152 0.50 18.23 -0.20
C ALA A 152 0.78 16.74 -0.01
N ILE A 153 -0.09 16.06 0.75
CA ILE A 153 -0.03 14.62 0.93
C ILE A 153 -1.40 13.99 0.64
N ALA A 154 -1.37 12.83 -0.03
CA ALA A 154 -2.55 12.09 -0.39
C ALA A 154 -2.27 10.59 -0.31
N ALA A 155 -3.30 9.78 -0.05
CA ALA A 155 -3.20 8.34 0.01
C ALA A 155 -4.25 7.69 -0.90
N LEU A 156 -3.85 6.60 -1.54
CA LEU A 156 -4.72 5.65 -2.21
C LEU A 156 -4.57 4.31 -1.48
N TYR A 157 -5.70 3.69 -1.16
CA TYR A 157 -5.75 2.43 -0.41
C TYR A 157 -6.32 1.33 -1.29
N ASP A 158 -5.72 0.15 -1.17
CA ASP A 158 -6.17 -1.06 -1.85
C ASP A 158 -6.41 -2.16 -0.81
N PHE A 159 -7.69 -2.54 -0.73
CA PHE A 159 -8.22 -3.55 0.18
C PHE A 159 -8.35 -4.92 -0.49
N VAL A 160 -8.13 -4.99 -1.81
CA VAL A 160 -8.52 -6.14 -2.63
C VAL A 160 -7.31 -6.95 -3.03
N ASN A 161 -6.21 -6.32 -3.48
CA ASN A 161 -5.09 -7.10 -4.00
C ASN A 161 -4.21 -7.62 -2.86
N PRO A 162 -3.58 -8.79 -3.05
CA PRO A 162 -2.74 -9.39 -2.01
C PRO A 162 -1.54 -8.50 -1.68
N PRO A 163 -1.05 -8.56 -0.43
CA PRO A 163 0.16 -7.87 -0.01
C PRO A 163 1.42 -8.52 -0.64
N PHE A 164 2.53 -7.79 -0.62
CA PHE A 164 3.91 -8.19 -0.90
C PHE A 164 4.26 -8.53 -2.35
N GLY A 165 3.28 -8.81 -3.21
CA GLY A 165 3.52 -9.19 -4.61
C GLY A 165 4.21 -10.56 -4.78
N CYS A 166 4.42 -11.27 -3.67
CA CYS A 166 4.80 -12.66 -3.60
C CYS A 166 3.81 -13.37 -2.68
N TRP A 167 3.51 -14.62 -3.00
CA TRP A 167 2.53 -15.43 -2.30
C TRP A 167 3.20 -16.77 -1.99
N GLY A 168 3.25 -17.13 -0.71
CA GLY A 168 3.86 -18.36 -0.23
C GLY A 168 3.38 -18.66 1.18
N PRO A 169 3.85 -19.76 1.80
CA PRO A 169 3.35 -20.21 3.10
C PRO A 169 3.43 -19.12 4.19
N ASN A 170 4.52 -18.34 4.22
CA ASN A 170 4.67 -17.25 5.18
C ASN A 170 3.64 -16.13 4.95
N GLU A 171 3.45 -15.71 3.69
CA GLU A 171 2.46 -14.69 3.35
C GLU A 171 1.01 -15.15 3.60
N VAL A 172 0.72 -16.44 3.43
CA VAL A 172 -0.57 -17.03 3.80
C VAL A 172 -0.80 -16.93 5.32
N GLU A 173 0.19 -17.27 6.13
CA GLU A 173 0.09 -17.13 7.60
C GLU A 173 -0.04 -15.67 8.03
N LEU A 174 0.69 -14.76 7.38
CA LEU A 174 0.54 -13.32 7.62
C LEU A 174 -0.88 -12.85 7.30
N ALA A 175 -1.49 -13.31 6.20
CA ALA A 175 -2.87 -12.98 5.86
C ALA A 175 -3.89 -13.56 6.85
N ARG A 176 -3.69 -14.81 7.33
CA ARG A 176 -4.53 -15.39 8.39
C ARG A 176 -4.48 -14.56 9.67
N ARG A 177 -3.27 -14.25 10.14
CA ARG A 177 -3.06 -13.40 11.31
C ARG A 177 -3.60 -11.98 11.10
N ASP A 178 -3.52 -11.45 9.88
CA ASP A 178 -4.11 -10.16 9.54
C ASP A 178 -5.63 -10.16 9.74
N GLN A 179 -6.32 -11.23 9.33
CA GLN A 179 -7.76 -11.40 9.55
C GLN A 179 -8.12 -11.55 11.03
N GLU A 180 -7.25 -12.12 11.86
CA GLU A 180 -7.45 -12.17 13.32
C GLU A 180 -7.32 -10.77 13.95
N LEU A 181 -6.36 -9.96 13.49
CA LEU A 181 -6.08 -8.63 14.02
C LEU A 181 -7.06 -7.56 13.51
N TYR A 182 -7.48 -7.68 12.25
CA TYR A 182 -8.39 -6.76 11.57
C TYR A 182 -9.50 -7.55 10.85
N PRO A 183 -10.47 -8.09 11.60
CA PRO A 183 -11.52 -8.90 11.02
C PRO A 183 -12.27 -8.15 9.92
N ARG A 184 -12.38 -8.82 8.77
CA ARG A 184 -13.21 -8.44 7.63
C ARG A 184 -14.54 -9.18 7.68
N ASP A 185 -15.57 -8.58 7.10
CA ASP A 185 -16.80 -9.29 6.75
C ASP A 185 -16.45 -10.47 5.82
N PRO A 186 -16.86 -11.71 6.13
CA PRO A 186 -16.67 -12.86 5.25
C PRO A 186 -17.11 -12.62 3.80
N GLN A 187 -18.15 -11.82 3.56
CA GLN A 187 -18.64 -11.49 2.20
C GLN A 187 -17.75 -10.47 1.46
N GLN A 188 -16.87 -9.78 2.19
CA GLN A 188 -15.92 -8.79 1.66
C GLN A 188 -14.50 -9.36 1.57
N LEU A 189 -14.31 -10.64 1.91
CA LEU A 189 -13.01 -11.29 1.76
C LEU A 189 -12.64 -11.42 0.28
N PRO A 190 -11.43 -10.98 -0.11
CA PRO A 190 -10.94 -11.23 -1.45
C PRO A 190 -10.84 -12.74 -1.74
N VAL A 191 -11.06 -13.13 -2.99
CA VAL A 191 -11.06 -14.55 -3.41
C VAL A 191 -9.76 -15.30 -3.13
N TRP A 192 -8.63 -14.59 -3.05
CA TRP A 192 -7.33 -15.19 -2.73
C TRP A 192 -7.13 -15.40 -1.22
N HIS A 193 -7.96 -14.78 -0.39
CA HIS A 193 -7.74 -14.75 1.05
C HIS A 193 -7.90 -16.14 1.66
N PRO A 194 -6.99 -16.59 2.55
CA PRO A 194 -7.02 -17.95 3.10
C PRO A 194 -8.25 -18.28 3.95
N SER A 195 -9.03 -17.27 4.34
CA SER A 195 -10.31 -17.42 5.07
C SER A 195 -11.55 -17.31 4.16
N CYS A 196 -11.39 -17.15 2.85
CA CYS A 196 -12.49 -17.01 1.88
C CYS A 196 -13.17 -18.36 1.52
N SER A 197 -12.87 -19.43 2.25
CA SER A 197 -13.32 -20.81 2.02
C SER A 197 -14.49 -21.23 2.88
#